data_AF-A0A819GXI0-F1
#
_entry.id   AF-A0A819GXI0-F1
#
_cell.length_a   1.000
_cell.length_b   1.000
_cell.length_c   1.000
_cell.angle_alpha   90.00
_cell.angle_beta   90.00
_cell.angle_gamma   90.00
#
_symmetry.space_group_name_H-M   'P 1'
#
loop_
_entity.id
_entity.type
_entity.pdbx_description
1 polymer ?
#
loop_
_entity_poly.entity_id
_entity_poly.type
_entity_poly.pdbx_seq_one_letter_code
_entity_poly.pdbx_strand_id
1 'polypeptide(L)'
;MNIINPYLRIGASDKISVIRVDDFSSIMMQSESEYIVNMCRCCGEANAPHVCSKCKEARYCTKECQTMDWELYKHKLICKKQ
;
A
#
# COMPACT_ATOMS: atom_id res chain seq x y z
N MET A 1 1.30 -0.97 -0.32
CA MET A 1 2.02 -1.09 0.96
C MET A 1 1.83 0.22 1.71
N ASN A 2 1.03 0.24 2.79
CA ASN A 2 0.87 1.44 3.62
C ASN A 2 1.59 1.18 4.94
N ILE A 3 2.73 1.85 5.15
CA ILE A 3 3.45 1.80 6.41
C ILE A 3 2.92 2.96 7.25
N ILE A 4 2.04 2.67 8.21
CA ILE A 4 1.33 3.73 8.96
C ILE A 4 2.15 4.24 10.16
N ASN A 5 3.13 3.47 10.66
CA ASN A 5 4.35 3.89 11.40
C ASN A 5 4.91 2.77 12.31
N PRO A 6 6.07 2.13 12.00
CA PRO A 6 6.74 1.24 12.95
C PRO A 6 7.84 1.91 13.80
N TYR A 7 8.57 2.94 13.36
CA TYR A 7 9.48 3.78 14.18
C TYR A 7 9.84 5.12 13.50
N LEU A 8 8.83 5.87 13.03
CA LEU A 8 8.97 7.16 12.35
C LEU A 8 9.83 8.12 13.17
N ARG A 9 10.97 8.54 12.60
CA ARG A 9 11.82 9.62 13.11
C ARG A 9 11.77 10.77 12.11
N ILE A 10 11.52 11.98 12.62
CA ILE A 10 11.67 13.21 11.84
C ILE A 10 13.16 13.56 11.88
N GLY A 11 13.83 13.61 10.73
CA GLY A 11 15.23 14.02 10.65
C GLY A 11 15.42 15.40 11.27
N ALA A 12 16.34 15.52 12.23
CA ALA A 12 16.49 16.73 13.05
C ALA A 12 16.92 17.97 12.23
N SER A 13 17.54 17.76 11.07
CA SER A 13 18.11 18.79 10.21
C SER A 13 17.23 19.13 9.00
N ASP A 14 16.52 18.15 8.43
CA ASP A 14 15.83 18.26 7.15
C ASP A 14 14.30 18.07 7.24
N LYS A 15 13.80 17.66 8.41
CA LYS A 15 12.40 17.30 8.67
C LYS A 15 11.85 16.21 7.74
N ILE A 16 12.72 15.39 7.16
CA ILE A 16 12.30 14.29 6.29
C ILE A 16 11.87 13.10 7.16
N SER A 17 10.71 12.54 6.83
CA SER A 17 10.18 11.33 7.46
C SER A 17 10.93 10.11 6.95
N VAL A 18 11.70 9.45 7.81
CA VAL A 18 12.46 8.24 7.47
C VAL A 18 12.09 7.06 8.37
N ILE A 19 12.15 5.85 7.81
CA ILE A 19 12.06 4.58 8.55
C ILE A 19 13.50 4.09 8.75
N ARG A 20 13.89 3.87 10.00
CA ARG A 20 15.19 3.29 10.35
C ARG A 20 15.08 1.77 10.33
N VAL A 21 15.97 1.12 9.59
CA VAL A 21 16.17 -0.33 9.66
C VAL A 21 17.53 -0.56 10.30
N ASP A 22 17.53 -1.08 11.52
CA ASP A 22 18.76 -1.31 12.30
C ASP A 22 19.55 -2.53 11.82
N ASP A 23 18.85 -3.53 11.30
CA ASP A 23 19.41 -4.77 10.79
C ASP A 23 18.98 -4.99 9.35
N PHE A 24 19.93 -4.90 8.42
CA PHE A 24 19.67 -5.10 7.00
C PHE A 24 19.21 -6.52 6.67
N SER A 25 19.53 -7.52 7.50
CA SER A 25 19.04 -8.89 7.29
C SER A 25 17.54 -9.05 7.56
N SER A 26 16.94 -8.08 8.26
CA SER A 26 15.48 -7.96 8.41
C SER A 26 14.78 -7.44 7.15
N ILE A 27 15.52 -6.94 6.14
CA ILE A 27 14.95 -6.53 4.85
C ILE A 27 14.85 -7.76 3.95
N MET A 28 13.72 -8.47 4.03
CA MET A 28 13.39 -9.53 3.10
C MET A 28 12.91 -8.90 1.79
N MET A 29 13.80 -8.77 0.80
CA MET A 29 13.40 -8.44 -0.56
C MET A 29 12.90 -9.72 -1.22
N GLN A 30 11.59 -9.83 -1.39
CA GLN A 30 11.01 -10.94 -2.16
C GLN A 30 11.60 -10.93 -3.57
N SER A 31 11.95 -12.12 -4.06
CA SER A 31 12.43 -12.29 -5.44
C SER A 31 11.39 -11.72 -6.43
N GLU A 32 11.84 -11.18 -7.57
CA GLU A 32 10.92 -10.64 -8.60
C GLU A 32 9.87 -11.66 -9.07
N SER A 33 10.05 -12.95 -8.79
CA SER A 33 9.10 -14.03 -9.06
C SER A 33 7.89 -14.11 -8.11
N GLU A 34 7.86 -13.35 -6.99
CA GLU A 34 6.82 -13.43 -5.96
C GLU A 34 5.82 -12.26 -5.96
N TYR A 35 5.82 -11.42 -7.00
CA TYR A 35 4.84 -10.33 -7.08
C TYR A 35 3.41 -10.89 -7.26
N ILE A 36 2.52 -10.49 -6.36
CA ILE A 36 1.11 -10.86 -6.45
C ILE A 36 0.46 -10.09 -7.60
N VAL A 37 0.24 -10.78 -8.72
CA VAL A 37 -0.40 -10.22 -9.91
C VAL A 37 -1.80 -9.71 -9.55
N ASN A 38 -2.10 -8.47 -9.95
CA ASN A 38 -3.39 -7.82 -9.73
C ASN A 38 -3.86 -7.92 -8.27
N MET A 39 -2.96 -7.71 -7.31
CA MET A 39 -3.26 -7.81 -5.89
C MET A 39 -4.42 -6.88 -5.45
N CYS A 40 -5.34 -7.42 -4.65
CA CYS A 40 -6.37 -6.64 -3.98
C CYS A 40 -5.74 -5.70 -2.96
N ARG A 41 -6.01 -4.39 -3.09
CA ARG A 41 -5.47 -3.37 -2.16
C ARG A 41 -6.02 -3.50 -0.73
N CYS A 42 -7.19 -4.13 -0.57
CA CYS A 42 -7.84 -4.28 0.74
C CYS A 42 -7.37 -5.52 1.50
N CYS A 43 -7.38 -6.70 0.87
CA CYS A 43 -7.13 -7.98 1.55
C CYS A 43 -5.84 -8.69 1.11
N GLY A 44 -5.15 -8.23 0.07
CA GLY A 44 -3.89 -8.83 -0.39
C GLY A 44 -4.03 -10.04 -1.31
N GLU A 45 -5.25 -10.54 -1.54
CA GLU A 45 -5.49 -11.66 -2.47
C GLU A 45 -5.11 -11.32 -3.91
N ALA A 46 -4.68 -12.34 -4.66
CA ALA A 46 -4.28 -12.22 -6.05
C ALA A 46 -5.48 -12.03 -7.00
N ASN A 47 -5.20 -11.63 -8.24
CA ASN A 47 -6.16 -11.66 -9.36
C ASN A 47 -7.45 -10.84 -9.13
N ALA A 48 -7.35 -9.71 -8.44
CA ALA A 48 -8.47 -8.80 -8.23
C ALA A 48 -8.97 -8.19 -9.56
N PRO A 49 -10.21 -8.50 -9.98
CA PRO A 49 -10.69 -8.14 -11.31
C PRO A 49 -11.18 -6.69 -11.41
N HIS A 50 -11.62 -6.11 -10.30
CA HIS A 50 -12.20 -4.76 -10.30
C HIS A 50 -11.13 -3.70 -10.10
N VAL A 51 -11.29 -2.58 -10.79
CA VAL A 51 -10.38 -1.43 -10.74
C VAL A 51 -11.12 -0.19 -10.26
N CYS A 52 -10.50 0.60 -9.39
CA CYS A 52 -11.01 1.89 -8.96
C CYS A 52 -11.34 2.75 -10.19
N SER A 53 -12.59 3.19 -10.30
CA SER A 53 -13.06 3.96 -11.45
C SER A 53 -12.40 5.35 -11.55
N LYS A 54 -11.91 5.89 -10.43
CA LYS A 54 -11.29 7.22 -10.34
C LYS A 54 -9.81 7.22 -10.70
N CYS A 55 -9.00 6.39 -10.05
CA CYS A 55 -7.54 6.38 -10.28
C CYS A 55 -7.05 5.32 -11.26
N LYS A 56 -7.88 4.34 -11.63
CA LYS A 56 -7.52 3.23 -12.54
C LYS A 56 -6.32 2.37 -12.11
N GLU A 57 -5.82 2.56 -10.89
CA GLU A 57 -4.64 1.85 -10.36
C GLU A 57 -5.01 0.83 -9.28
N ALA A 58 -5.83 1.22 -8.29
CA ALA A 58 -6.18 0.34 -7.18
C ALA A 58 -7.14 -0.77 -7.63
N ARG A 59 -6.86 -2.01 -7.23
CA ARG A 59 -7.64 -3.21 -7.57
C ARG A 59 -8.33 -3.82 -6.36
N TYR A 60 -9.48 -4.46 -6.58
CA TYR A 60 -10.31 -5.05 -5.55
C TYR A 60 -10.97 -6.36 -5.99
N CYS A 61 -11.05 -7.32 -5.06
CA CYS A 61 -11.78 -8.57 -5.28
C CYS A 61 -13.29 -8.32 -5.40
N THR A 62 -13.82 -7.41 -4.57
CA THR A 62 -15.25 -7.10 -4.48
C THR A 62 -15.49 -5.62 -4.18
N LYS A 63 -16.75 -5.19 -4.27
CA LYS A 63 -17.17 -3.83 -3.91
C LYS A 63 -16.97 -3.54 -2.41
N GLU A 64 -17.10 -4.56 -1.56
CA GLU A 64 -16.88 -4.45 -0.12
C GLU A 64 -15.41 -4.14 0.18
N CYS A 65 -14.47 -4.82 -0.50
CA CYS A 65 -13.05 -4.52 -0.41
C CYS A 65 -12.75 -3.07 -0.82
N GLN A 66 -13.36 -2.59 -1.91
CA GLN A 66 -13.20 -1.20 -2.33
C GLN A 66 -13.73 -0.20 -1.29
N THR A 67 -14.90 -0.49 -0.72
CA THR A 67 -15.56 0.39 0.27
C THR A 67 -14.75 0.44 1.57
N MET A 68 -14.27 -0.71 2.03
CA MET A 68 -13.42 -0.83 3.22
C MET A 68 -12.10 -0.09 3.02
N ASP A 69 -11.45 -0.28 1.87
CA ASP A 69 -10.22 0.44 1.54
C ASP A 69 -10.45 1.96 1.45
N TRP A 70 -11.60 2.38 0.94
CA TRP A 70 -11.98 3.79 0.84
C TRP A 70 -12.18 4.45 2.21
N GLU A 71 -12.96 3.81 3.09
CA GLU A 71 -13.37 4.41 4.36
C GLU A 71 -12.45 4.10 5.53
N LEU A 72 -11.97 2.86 5.65
CA LEU A 72 -11.10 2.42 6.76
C LEU A 72 -9.63 2.66 6.44
N TYR A 73 -9.15 2.16 5.30
CA TYR A 73 -7.73 2.29 4.90
C TYR A 73 -7.42 3.56 4.10
N LYS A 74 -8.38 4.47 4.05
CA LYS A 74 -8.24 5.86 3.58
C LYS A 74 -7.66 5.99 2.16
N HIS A 75 -8.04 5.09 1.24
CA HIS A 75 -7.70 5.23 -0.18
C HIS A 75 -8.01 6.63 -0.72
N LYS A 76 -9.11 7.23 -0.24
CA LYS A 76 -9.57 8.55 -0.62
C LYS A 76 -8.53 9.66 -0.50
N LEU A 77 -7.58 9.55 0.42
CA LEU A 77 -6.52 10.55 0.64
C LEU A 77 -5.43 10.51 -0.42
N ILE A 78 -5.22 9.34 -1.05
CA ILE A 78 -4.17 9.14 -2.05
C ILE A 78 -4.72 8.91 -3.47
N CYS A 79 -6.04 8.77 -3.61
CA CYS A 79 -6.70 8.49 -4.88
C CYS A 79 -6.71 9.73 -5.80
N LYS A 80 -5.78 9.76 -6.76
CA LYS A 80 -5.65 10.81 -7.78
C LYS A 80 -6.33 10.37 -9.09
N LYS A 81 -7.00 11.32 -9.75
CA LYS A 81 -7.66 11.06 -11.05
C LYS A 81 -6.58 10.96 -12.13
N GLN A 82 -6.69 9.95 -13.00
CA GLN A 82 -5.93 9.84 -14.25
C GLN A 82 -6.55 10.74 -15.32
#